data_AF-A0A8T4YEG5-F1
#
_entry.id   AF-A0A8T4YEG5-F1
#
_cell.length_a   1.000
_cell.length_b   1.000
_cell.length_c   1.000
_cell.angle_alpha   90.00
_cell.angle_beta   90.00
_cell.angle_gamma   90.00
#
_symmetry.space_group_name_H-M   'P 1'
#
loop_
_entity.id
_entity.type
_entity.pdbx_description
1 polymer ?
#
loop_
_entity_poly.entity_id
_entity_poly.type
_entity_poly.pdbx_seq_one_letter_code
_entity_poly.pdbx_strand_id
1 'polypeptide(L)'
;MRLLENLTIYNDYEYRGGNYGKVIMLSDDVYEQLNRMKGLRESFSDVIRRLLKYRPKLTEVAESKTITVEDWEMVKEAFKVQKKMDEERKRDLLRSVCK
;
A
#
# COMPACT_ATOMS: atom_id res chain seq x y z
N MET A 1 13.99 15.30 -12.28
CA MET A 1 14.75 15.32 -11.01
C MET A 1 13.90 14.65 -9.94
N ARG A 2 14.27 13.45 -9.48
CA ARG A 2 13.68 12.82 -8.30
C ARG A 2 14.61 13.14 -7.13
N LEU A 3 14.20 14.06 -6.25
CA LEU A 3 14.87 14.31 -4.98
C LEU A 3 14.32 13.27 -3.99
N LEU A 4 15.05 12.18 -3.80
CA LEU A 4 14.81 11.20 -2.75
C LEU A 4 16.12 11.05 -1.96
N GLU A 5 16.46 12.05 -1.16
CA GLU A 5 17.60 12.00 -0.25
C GLU A 5 17.24 12.76 1.04
N ASN A 6 16.39 12.17 1.88
CA ASN A 6 15.92 12.86 3.09
C ASN A 6 16.27 12.10 4.38
N LEU A 7 17.14 11.08 4.32
CA LEU A 7 17.58 10.35 5.51
C LEU A 7 19.06 10.00 5.41
N THR A 8 19.90 10.74 6.10
CA THR A 8 21.31 10.39 6.32
C THR A 8 21.41 9.65 7.65
N ILE A 9 21.71 8.36 7.59
CA ILE A 9 21.98 7.54 8.78
C ILE A 9 23.49 7.57 9.02
N TYR A 10 23.92 8.20 10.10
CA TYR A 10 25.31 8.14 10.54
C TYR A 10 25.51 6.89 11.40
N ASN A 11 26.53 6.10 11.07
CA ASN A 11 27.00 5.05 11.98
C ASN A 11 28.00 5.69 12.95
N ASP A 12 27.73 5.50 14.24
CA ASP A 12 28.65 5.65 15.37
C ASP A 12 28.83 7.05 16.00
N TYR A 13 28.27 7.21 17.21
CA TYR A 13 28.73 8.17 18.21
C TYR A 13 29.02 7.43 19.52
N GLU A 14 30.25 7.53 20.01
CA GLU A 14 30.70 6.90 21.25
C GLU A 14 30.31 7.76 22.45
N TYR A 15 29.17 7.46 23.10
CA TYR A 15 28.83 8.08 24.38
C TYR A 15 29.54 7.30 25.50
N ARG A 16 30.33 8.01 26.33
CA ARG A 16 31.10 7.43 27.44
C ARG A 16 30.20 6.57 28.35
N GLY A 17 30.32 5.25 28.20
CA GLY A 17 29.76 4.25 29.11
C GLY A 17 28.38 3.70 28.72
N GLY A 18 28.35 2.65 27.89
CA GLY A 18 27.28 1.66 27.84
C GLY A 18 26.10 1.93 26.89
N ASN A 19 25.96 1.05 25.88
CA ASN A 19 24.95 0.95 24.81
C ASN A 19 25.04 1.95 23.64
N TYR A 20 25.34 1.40 22.45
CA TYR A 20 25.38 2.11 21.17
C TYR A 20 23.97 2.51 20.71
N GLY A 21 23.65 3.80 20.79
CA GLY A 21 22.45 4.36 20.16
C GLY A 21 22.74 4.71 18.70
N LYS A 22 21.89 4.27 17.77
CA LYS A 22 21.94 4.76 16.38
C LYS A 22 21.29 6.14 16.30
N VAL A 23 22.00 7.12 15.78
CA VAL A 23 21.49 8.48 15.58
C VAL A 23 21.02 8.61 14.14
N ILE A 24 19.76 8.99 13.96
CA ILE A 24 19.20 9.34 12.65
C ILE A 24 19.03 10.85 12.57
N MET A 25 19.48 11.44 11.47
CA MET A 25 19.30 12.85 11.21
C MET A 25 18.08 13.01 10.30
N LEU A 26 17.17 13.91 10.67
CA LEU A 26 15.90 14.14 9.99
C LEU A 26 15.88 15.58 9.48
N SER A 27 15.20 15.82 8.37
CA SER A 27 14.87 17.17 7.93
C SER A 27 13.84 17.80 8.87
N ASP A 28 13.86 19.13 8.96
CA ASP A 28 13.04 19.89 9.93
C ASP A 28 11.54 19.60 9.79
N ASP A 29 11.07 19.45 8.55
CA ASP A 29 9.67 19.12 8.23
C ASP A 29 9.26 17.74 8.79
N VAL A 30 10.13 16.74 8.68
CA VAL A 30 9.90 15.39 9.21
C VAL A 30 9.96 15.40 10.73
N TYR A 31 10.90 16.16 11.31
CA TYR A 31 11.00 16.32 12.76
C TYR A 31 9.73 16.95 13.34
N GLU A 32 9.22 18.02 12.73
CA GLU A 32 7.98 18.66 13.16
C GLU A 32 6.77 17.71 13.11
N GLN A 33 6.65 16.92 12.04
CA GLN A 33 5.57 15.93 11.93
C GLN A 33 5.64 14.91 13.07
N LEU A 34 6.81 14.35 13.34
CA LEU A 34 7.00 13.41 14.45
C LEU A 34 6.70 14.07 15.80
N ASN A 35 7.07 15.35 15.97
CA ASN A 35 6.80 16.09 17.20
C ASN A 35 5.31 16.31 17.44
N ARG A 36 4.52 16.57 16.37
CA ARG A 36 3.06 16.66 16.47
C ARG A 36 2.40 15.32 16.82
N MET A 37 2.99 14.21 16.38
CA MET A 37 2.51 12.85 16.65
C MET A 37 2.92 12.30 18.02
N LYS A 38 3.91 12.91 18.66
CA LYS A 38 4.47 12.46 19.94
C LYS A 38 3.55 12.86 21.11
N GLY A 39 3.18 11.88 21.93
CA GLY A 39 2.47 12.14 23.19
C GLY A 39 3.34 12.85 24.23
N LEU A 40 2.71 13.58 25.16
CA LEU A 40 3.38 14.39 26.21
C LEU A 40 4.46 13.66 27.04
N ARG A 41 4.40 12.33 27.13
CA ARG A 41 5.36 11.49 27.89
C ARG A 41 6.00 10.39 27.04
N GLU A 42 5.86 10.47 25.71
CA GLU A 42 6.34 9.45 24.79
C GLU A 42 7.73 9.82 24.24
N SER A 43 8.67 8.87 24.13
CA SER A 43 9.95 9.14 23.46
C SER A 43 9.80 9.08 21.95
N PHE A 44 10.68 9.73 21.19
CA PHE A 44 10.68 9.60 19.72
C PHE A 44 10.91 8.15 19.28
N SER A 45 11.73 7.39 20.02
CA SER A 45 11.93 5.97 19.81
C SER A 45 10.62 5.18 19.94
N ASP A 46 9.74 5.55 20.87
CA ASP A 46 8.44 4.91 21.06
C ASP A 46 7.47 5.22 19.90
N VAL A 47 7.46 6.48 19.46
CA VAL A 47 6.69 6.90 18.27
C VAL A 47 7.14 6.11 17.04
N ILE A 48 8.45 6.02 16.80
CA ILE A 48 9.02 5.24 15.69
C ILE A 48 8.64 3.77 15.81
N ARG A 49 8.74 3.17 17.01
CA ARG A 49 8.31 1.77 17.22
C ARG A 49 6.83 1.57 16.95
N ARG A 50 5.97 2.53 17.29
CA ARG A 50 4.53 2.48 17.00
C ARG A 50 4.27 2.53 15.50
N LEU A 51 4.95 3.41 14.78
CA LEU A 51 4.86 3.52 13.33
C LEU A 51 5.40 2.27 12.63
N LEU A 52 6.51 1.71 13.10
CA LEU A 52 7.07 0.47 12.56
C LEU A 52 6.21 -0.78 12.90
N LYS A 53 5.47 -0.75 14.01
CA LYS A 53 4.48 -1.79 14.34
C LYS A 53 3.24 -1.71 13.47
N TYR A 54 3.02 -0.60 12.76
CA TYR A 54 1.95 -0.49 11.79
C TYR A 54 2.23 -1.41 10.61
N ARG A 55 1.57 -2.58 10.61
CA ARG A 55 1.43 -3.42 9.42
C ARG A 55 0.34 -2.75 8.58
N PRO A 56 0.64 -2.20 7.39
CA PRO A 56 -0.40 -1.68 6.54
C PRO A 56 -1.43 -2.79 6.30
N LYS A 57 -2.70 -2.48 6.48
CA LYS A 57 -3.76 -3.45 6.18
C LYS A 57 -3.69 -3.77 4.69
N LEU A 58 -4.08 -4.98 4.29
CA LEU A 58 -4.06 -5.38 2.87
C LEU A 58 -4.76 -4.34 1.97
N THR A 59 -5.79 -3.67 2.51
CA THR A 59 -6.56 -2.59 1.87
C THR A 59 -5.75 -1.33 1.57
N GLU A 60 -4.73 -1.02 2.36
CA GLU A 60 -3.86 0.15 2.18
C GLU A 60 -2.70 -0.17 1.22
N VAL A 61 -2.30 -1.44 1.12
CA VAL A 61 -1.30 -1.90 0.12
C VAL A 61 -1.95 -2.09 -1.25
N ALA A 62 -3.25 -2.45 -1.28
CA ALA A 62 -3.99 -2.77 -2.51
C ALA A 62 -4.82 -1.59 -3.04
N GLU A 63 -4.26 -0.37 -2.97
CA GLU A 63 -4.87 0.92 -3.30
C GLU A 63 -5.43 1.10 -4.73
N SER A 64 -5.52 0.06 -5.58
CA SER A 64 -5.88 0.28 -6.99
C SER A 64 -6.79 -0.74 -7.68
N LYS A 65 -6.93 -1.99 -7.20
CA LYS A 65 -7.60 -3.03 -8.01
C LYS A 65 -8.39 -4.09 -7.22
N THR A 66 -8.71 -3.83 -5.95
CA THR A 66 -9.47 -4.83 -5.17
C THR A 66 -10.95 -4.69 -5.50
N ILE A 67 -11.42 -5.54 -6.41
CA ILE A 67 -12.84 -5.71 -6.74
C ILE A 67 -13.55 -6.25 -5.50
N THR A 68 -14.62 -5.61 -5.05
CA THR A 68 -15.41 -6.11 -3.91
C THR A 68 -16.16 -7.39 -4.30
N VAL A 69 -16.67 -8.14 -3.31
CA VAL A 69 -17.45 -9.36 -3.62
C VAL A 69 -18.70 -9.00 -4.42
N GLU A 70 -19.30 -7.86 -4.09
CA GLU A 70 -20.46 -7.29 -4.77
C GLU A 70 -20.13 -6.91 -6.23
N ASP A 71 -19.00 -6.22 -6.45
CA ASP A 71 -18.53 -5.89 -7.81
C ASP A 71 -18.24 -7.17 -8.62
N TRP A 72 -17.73 -8.21 -7.98
CA TRP A 72 -17.44 -9.49 -8.64
C TRP A 72 -18.71 -10.23 -9.07
N GLU A 73 -19.78 -10.14 -8.28
CA GLU A 73 -21.09 -10.68 -8.68
C GLU A 73 -21.69 -9.92 -9.87
N MET A 74 -21.53 -8.59 -9.94
CA MET A 74 -21.94 -7.81 -11.12
C MET A 74 -21.21 -8.25 -12.39
N VAL A 75 -19.90 -8.52 -12.29
CA VAL A 75 -19.10 -9.03 -13.41
C VAL A 75 -19.61 -10.41 -13.84
N LYS A 76 -19.89 -11.32 -12.90
CA LYS A 76 -20.42 -12.66 -13.23
C LYS A 76 -21.74 -12.60 -14.00
N GLU A 77 -22.66 -11.72 -13.60
CA GLU A 77 -23.92 -11.55 -14.31
C GLU A 77 -23.73 -11.01 -15.73
N ALA A 78 -22.83 -10.04 -15.92
CA ALA A 78 -22.50 -9.54 -17.25
C ALA A 78 -21.96 -10.65 -18.17
N PHE A 79 -21.08 -11.52 -17.65
CA PHE A 79 -20.55 -12.66 -18.39
C PHE A 79 -21.61 -13.72 -18.74
N LYS A 80 -22.66 -13.92 -17.91
CA LYS A 80 -23.77 -14.82 -18.24
C LYS A 80 -24.56 -14.33 -19.44
N VAL A 81 -24.87 -13.04 -19.49
CA VAL A 81 -25.58 -12.42 -20.62
C VAL A 81 -24.74 -12.52 -21.89
N GLN A 82 -23.44 -12.21 -21.80
CA GLN A 82 -22.52 -12.32 -22.92
C GLN A 82 -22.45 -13.75 -23.46
N LYS A 83 -22.32 -14.74 -22.58
CA LYS A 83 -22.25 -16.15 -22.99
C LYS A 83 -23.49 -16.60 -23.77
N LYS A 84 -24.68 -16.17 -23.34
CA LYS A 84 -25.93 -16.47 -24.04
C LYS A 84 -25.96 -15.85 -25.45
N MET A 85 -25.54 -14.59 -25.57
CA MET A 85 -25.45 -13.91 -26.87
C MET A 85 -24.40 -14.54 -27.79
N ASP A 86 -23.26 -14.96 -27.24
CA ASP A 86 -22.21 -15.62 -28.01
C ASP A 86 -22.62 -17.03 -28.47
N GLU A 87 -23.43 -17.74 -27.69
CA GLU A 87 -24.05 -19.01 -28.11
C GLU A 87 -25.08 -18.84 -29.23
N GLU A 88 -25.84 -17.74 -29.22
CA GLU A 88 -26.74 -17.35 -30.32
C GLU A 88 -25.95 -17.00 -31.59
N ARG A 89 -24.96 -16.10 -31.47
CA ARG A 89 -24.05 -15.73 -32.57
C ARG A 89 -23.35 -16.95 -33.15
N LYS A 90 -22.87 -17.87 -32.31
CA LYS A 90 -22.21 -19.10 -32.77
C LYS A 90 -23.16 -19.97 -33.59
N ARG A 91 -24.42 -20.11 -33.16
CA ARG A 91 -25.43 -20.88 -33.91
C ARG A 91 -25.74 -20.24 -35.26
N ASP A 92 -25.84 -18.92 -35.32
CA ASP A 92 -26.10 -18.20 -36.56
C ASP A 92 -24.91 -18.28 -37.52
N LEU A 93 -23.68 -18.13 -37.01
CA LEU A 93 -22.46 -18.30 -37.80
C LEU A 93 -22.34 -19.72 -38.37
N LEU A 94 -22.56 -20.75 -37.55
CA LEU A 94 -22.53 -22.15 -38.02
C LEU A 94 -23.60 -22.43 -39.08
N ARG A 95 -24.77 -21.79 -38.98
CA ARG A 95 -25.83 -21.88 -40.00
C ARG A 95 -25.44 -21.18 -41.30
N SER A 96 -24.71 -20.07 -41.22
CA SER A 96 -24.27 -19.31 -42.39
C SER A 96 -23.08 -19.95 -43.14
N VAL A 97 -22.23 -20.70 -42.43
CA VAL A 97 -21.04 -21.37 -42.99
C VAL A 97 -21.37 -22.71 -43.64
N CYS A 98 -22.48 -23.35 -43.27
CA CYS A 98 -22.91 -24.65 -43.81
C CYS A 98 -23.84 -24.54 -45.04
N LYS A 99 -23.75 -23.43 -45.78
CA LYS A 99 -24.46 -23.18 -47.04
C LYS A 99 -23.48 -23.22 -48.21
#